data_AF-A0A952NC51-F1
#
_entry.id   AF-A0A952NC51-F1
#
_cell.length_a   1.000
_cell.length_b   1.000
_cell.length_c   1.000
_cell.angle_alpha   90.00
_cell.angle_beta   90.00
_cell.angle_gamma   90.00
#
_symmetry.space_group_name_H-M   'P 1'
#
loop_
_entity.id
_entity.type
_entity.pdbx_description
1 polymer ?
#
loop_
_entity_poly.entity_id
_entity_poly.type
_entity_poly.pdbx_seq_one_letter_code
_entity_poly.pdbx_strand_id
1 'polypeptide(L)'
;MTTPNTGPPVATGTEEVATSGGGNALNVLVAGTDLNFAKMVQVAFQAVAPDNTDKSFRVFPGVSKEKILELIEKHPLHSILVEEEVINDRTPEQYLSELREMCKKNPANAQIPIVIVCSKTDRERTLTLVRSGWKDVLLKPLDSSLFIQKMNLYNPALPVIKEAVLFSMDCEKEIDLSFRYKSKTLSEYGMKVESNKPLDAGTVLWASAPYLSEPLAAVVMDCKKVSDTQFMVSLMFIGITPAETQSIRKLIRQEYAEEKQAA
;
A
#
# COMPACT_ATOMS: atom_id res chain seq x y z
N MET A 1 -29.75 29.84 62.82
CA MET A 1 -28.79 28.84 62.32
C MET A 1 -29.23 28.46 60.92
N THR A 2 -28.65 29.09 59.91
CA THR A 2 -28.97 28.93 58.48
C THR A 2 -27.77 28.30 57.79
N THR A 3 -27.95 27.12 57.20
CA THR A 3 -26.94 26.44 56.39
C THR A 3 -26.89 27.05 54.98
N PRO A 4 -25.70 27.23 54.37
CA PRO A 4 -25.59 27.72 53.01
C PRO A 4 -25.73 26.57 52.00
N ASN A 5 -26.41 26.90 50.90
CA ASN A 5 -26.70 26.04 49.75
C ASN A 5 -25.52 26.08 48.77
N THR A 6 -24.80 24.96 48.60
CA THR A 6 -23.70 24.82 47.63
C THR A 6 -24.23 24.23 46.33
N GLY A 7 -24.34 25.07 45.30
CA GLY A 7 -24.62 24.63 43.93
C GLY A 7 -23.43 23.89 43.28
N PRO A 8 -23.67 23.08 42.24
CA PRO A 8 -22.63 22.30 41.58
C PRO A 8 -21.73 23.18 40.70
N PRO A 9 -20.45 22.79 40.49
CA PRO A 9 -19.51 23.56 39.68
C PRO A 9 -19.85 23.46 38.20
N VAL A 10 -19.92 24.62 37.54
CA VAL A 10 -20.01 24.74 36.08
C VAL A 10 -18.62 24.43 35.52
N ALA A 11 -18.52 23.33 34.76
CA ALA A 11 -17.30 22.98 34.04
C ALA A 11 -17.11 23.93 32.85
N THR A 12 -16.25 24.94 33.00
CA THR A 12 -15.73 25.71 31.88
C THR A 12 -14.68 24.86 31.18
N GLY A 13 -15.09 24.16 30.12
CA GLY A 13 -14.18 23.51 29.20
C GLY A 13 -13.38 24.56 28.44
N THR A 14 -12.11 24.71 28.79
CA THR A 14 -11.12 25.41 27.97
C THR A 14 -10.96 24.64 26.66
N GLU A 15 -11.38 25.24 25.54
CA GLU A 15 -10.96 24.82 24.21
C GLU A 15 -9.44 24.99 24.10
N GLU A 16 -8.70 23.90 24.30
CA GLU A 16 -7.33 23.80 23.86
C GLU A 16 -7.32 23.88 22.33
N VAL A 17 -7.02 25.07 21.81
CA VAL A 17 -6.57 25.25 20.44
C VAL A 17 -5.33 24.37 20.27
N ALA A 18 -5.47 23.30 19.49
CA ALA A 18 -4.41 22.36 19.17
C ALA A 18 -3.21 23.13 18.59
N THR A 19 -2.21 23.37 19.42
CA THR A 19 -0.93 23.89 18.98
C THR A 19 -0.31 22.86 18.05
N SER A 20 0.10 23.33 16.87
CA SER A 20 0.80 22.62 15.80
C SER A 20 2.19 22.12 16.22
N GLY A 21 2.24 21.28 17.25
CA GLY A 21 3.38 20.41 17.53
C GLY A 21 3.34 19.27 16.52
N GLY A 22 3.89 19.52 15.34
CA GLY A 22 3.98 18.58 14.23
C GLY A 22 4.81 17.37 14.62
N GLY A 23 4.18 16.42 15.32
CA GLY A 23 4.77 15.14 15.64
C GLY A 23 5.08 14.41 14.35
N ASN A 24 6.21 13.70 14.34
CA ASN A 24 6.68 12.78 13.30
C ASN A 24 5.73 11.57 13.05
N ALA A 25 4.43 11.73 13.31
CA ALA A 25 3.44 10.68 13.19
C ALA A 25 2.99 10.51 11.72
N LEU A 26 3.12 9.28 11.22
CA LEU A 26 2.61 8.86 9.94
C LEU A 26 1.15 8.41 10.11
N ASN A 27 0.25 9.30 9.68
CA ASN A 27 -1.20 9.11 9.73
C ASN A 27 -1.69 8.23 8.57
N VAL A 28 -2.38 7.14 8.88
CA VAL A 28 -3.02 6.24 7.92
C VAL A 28 -4.50 6.14 8.25
N LEU A 29 -5.37 6.35 7.26
CA LEU A 29 -6.81 6.17 7.41
C LEU A 29 -7.22 4.78 6.91
N VAL A 30 -8.00 4.06 7.70
CA VAL A 30 -8.66 2.82 7.30
C VAL A 30 -10.16 3.11 7.19
N ALA A 31 -10.65 3.30 5.97
CA ALA A 31 -12.06 3.50 5.67
C ALA A 31 -12.74 2.12 5.57
N GLY A 32 -13.46 1.73 6.61
CA GLY A 32 -13.98 0.38 6.72
C GLY A 32 -14.65 0.12 8.06
N THR A 33 -15.48 -0.93 8.10
CA THR A 33 -16.28 -1.28 9.28
C THR A 33 -15.58 -2.30 10.19
N ASP A 34 -14.50 -2.95 9.73
CA ASP A 34 -13.78 -3.94 10.51
C ASP A 34 -12.68 -3.28 11.36
N LEU A 35 -13.01 -3.06 12.63
CA LEU A 35 -12.04 -2.54 13.60
C LEU A 35 -10.86 -3.49 13.85
N ASN A 36 -11.00 -4.80 13.59
CA ASN A 36 -9.89 -5.73 13.71
C ASN A 36 -8.91 -5.56 12.56
N PHE A 37 -9.40 -5.25 11.35
CA PHE A 37 -8.56 -4.88 10.23
C PHE A 37 -7.70 -3.65 10.54
N ALA A 38 -8.32 -2.57 11.06
CA ALA A 38 -7.58 -1.38 11.47
C ALA A 38 -6.53 -1.67 12.57
N LYS A 39 -6.86 -2.51 13.55
CA LYS A 39 -5.90 -2.97 14.58
C LYS A 39 -4.74 -3.77 13.97
N MET A 40 -5.03 -4.67 13.04
CA MET A 40 -4.01 -5.46 12.36
C MET A 40 -3.05 -4.57 11.56
N VAL A 41 -3.57 -3.57 10.84
CA VAL A 41 -2.76 -2.54 10.16
C VAL A 41 -1.87 -1.79 11.15
N GLN A 42 -2.42 -1.39 12.31
CA GLN A 42 -1.66 -0.71 13.37
C GLN A 42 -0.51 -1.58 13.90
N VAL A 43 -0.78 -2.88 14.16
CA VAL A 43 0.23 -3.84 14.62
C VAL A 43 1.30 -4.06 13.55
N ALA A 44 0.92 -4.20 12.28
CA ALA A 44 1.88 -4.38 11.19
C ALA A 44 2.85 -3.20 11.08
N PHE A 45 2.35 -1.96 11.21
CA PHE A 45 3.19 -0.77 11.19
C PHE A 45 4.09 -0.66 12.44
N GLN A 46 3.58 -1.02 13.61
CA GLN A 46 4.37 -1.02 14.85
C GLN A 46 5.51 -2.04 14.79
N ALA A 47 5.31 -3.19 14.16
CA ALA A 47 6.33 -4.24 14.04
C ALA A 47 7.54 -3.83 13.19
N VAL A 48 7.42 -2.78 12.37
CA VAL A 48 8.49 -2.31 11.48
C VAL A 48 8.99 -0.91 11.81
N ALA A 49 8.40 -0.24 12.79
CA ALA A 49 8.89 1.03 13.28
C ALA A 49 10.26 0.78 13.95
N PRO A 50 11.37 1.35 13.43
CA PRO A 50 12.66 1.16 14.05
C PRO A 50 12.65 1.69 15.49
N ASP A 51 13.26 0.96 16.42
CA ASP A 51 13.35 1.34 17.84
C ASP A 51 13.96 2.73 18.09
N ASN A 52 14.61 3.33 17.07
CA ASN A 52 15.32 4.61 17.11
C ASN A 52 14.79 5.66 16.11
N THR A 53 13.61 5.48 15.51
CA THR A 53 13.02 6.59 14.75
C THR A 53 12.03 7.37 15.59
N ASP A 54 12.14 8.69 15.57
CA ASP A 54 11.11 9.60 16.11
C ASP A 54 9.74 9.46 15.40
N LYS A 55 9.65 8.60 14.38
CA LYS A 55 8.43 8.36 13.60
C LYS A 55 7.53 7.34 14.28
N SER A 56 6.30 7.76 14.58
CA SER A 56 5.24 6.88 15.07
C SER A 56 4.18 6.67 14.00
N PHE A 57 3.43 5.59 14.07
CA PHE A 57 2.32 5.32 13.17
C PHE A 57 1.00 5.50 13.88
N ARG A 58 0.08 6.24 13.27
CA ARG A 58 -1.27 6.42 13.77
C ARG A 58 -2.28 5.95 12.74
N VAL A 59 -2.99 4.88 13.08
CA VAL A 59 -4.08 4.35 12.26
C VAL A 59 -5.41 4.90 12.77
N PHE A 60 -6.16 5.54 11.87
CA PHE A 60 -7.49 6.05 12.17
C PHE A 60 -8.56 5.15 11.55
N PRO A 61 -9.45 4.54 12.36
CA PRO A 61 -10.60 3.83 11.84
C PRO A 61 -11.71 4.81 11.41
N GLY A 62 -12.05 4.81 10.13
CA GLY A 62 -13.13 5.57 9.52
C GLY A 62 -14.33 4.66 9.21
N VAL A 63 -15.19 4.46 10.21
CA VAL A 63 -16.33 3.52 10.13
C VAL A 63 -17.58 4.10 9.46
N SER A 64 -17.62 5.42 9.21
CA SER A 64 -18.72 6.11 8.52
C SER A 64 -18.18 7.20 7.60
N LYS A 65 -19.00 7.66 6.65
CA LYS A 65 -18.64 8.74 5.71
C LYS A 65 -18.32 10.04 6.45
N GLU A 66 -19.09 10.38 7.48
CA GLU A 66 -18.90 11.58 8.31
C GLU A 66 -17.57 11.50 9.04
N LYS A 67 -17.23 10.33 9.61
CA LYS A 67 -15.97 10.13 10.32
C LYS A 67 -14.77 10.16 9.37
N ILE A 68 -14.90 9.53 8.20
CA ILE A 68 -13.88 9.56 7.13
C ILE A 68 -13.59 11.01 6.74
N LEU A 69 -14.64 11.79 6.49
CA LEU A 69 -14.51 13.20 6.11
C LEU A 69 -13.85 14.03 7.22
N GLU A 70 -14.29 13.87 8.47
CA GLU A 70 -13.72 14.54 9.63
C GLU A 70 -12.21 14.26 9.75
N LEU A 71 -11.80 13.00 9.55
CA LEU A 71 -10.39 12.59 9.65
C LEU A 71 -9.53 13.15 8.50
N ILE A 72 -10.07 13.18 7.28
CA ILE A 72 -9.40 13.78 6.12
C ILE A 72 -9.20 15.29 6.31
N GLU A 73 -10.20 15.99 6.84
CA GLU A 73 -10.11 17.44 7.09
C GLU A 73 -9.14 17.76 8.22
N LYS A 74 -9.10 16.96 9.29
CA LYS A 74 -8.30 17.23 10.49
C LYS A 74 -6.83 16.81 10.40
N HIS A 75 -6.49 15.81 9.59
CA HIS A 75 -5.16 15.20 9.62
C HIS A 75 -4.48 15.21 8.25
N PRO A 76 -3.18 15.54 8.18
CA PRO A 76 -2.37 15.23 7.00
C PRO A 76 -2.14 13.72 6.97
N LEU A 77 -2.84 13.03 6.08
CA LEU A 77 -2.76 11.59 5.88
C LEU A 77 -1.60 11.26 4.95
N HIS A 78 -1.08 10.04 5.05
CA HIS A 78 -0.04 9.55 4.15
C HIS A 78 -0.51 8.36 3.28
N SER A 79 -1.61 7.72 3.68
CA SER A 79 -2.33 6.75 2.85
C SER A 79 -3.75 6.58 3.35
N ILE A 80 -4.62 6.12 2.46
CA ILE A 80 -5.97 5.63 2.80
C ILE A 80 -6.09 4.19 2.33
N LEU A 81 -6.48 3.30 3.24
CA LEU A 81 -6.91 1.93 2.94
C LEU A 81 -8.43 1.91 2.96
N VAL A 82 -9.06 1.44 1.89
CA VAL A 82 -10.52 1.35 1.78
C VAL A 82 -10.91 -0.11 1.73
N GLU A 83 -11.60 -0.58 2.77
CA GLU A 83 -12.24 -1.89 2.76
C GLU A 83 -13.38 -1.89 1.75
N GLU A 84 -13.39 -2.87 0.85
CA GLU A 84 -14.43 -2.99 -0.19
C GLU A 84 -15.85 -2.96 0.38
N GLU A 85 -16.04 -3.50 1.59
CA GLU A 85 -17.31 -3.56 2.31
C GLU A 85 -17.86 -2.18 2.74
N VAL A 86 -17.11 -1.09 2.60
CA VAL A 86 -17.63 0.28 2.81
C VAL A 86 -18.27 0.86 1.53
N ILE A 87 -18.02 0.24 0.38
CA ILE A 87 -18.48 0.67 -0.95
C ILE A 87 -19.82 -0.01 -1.29
N ASN A 88 -20.82 0.14 -0.42
CA ASN A 88 -22.07 -0.64 -0.53
C ASN A 88 -23.12 -0.06 -1.49
N ASP A 89 -23.07 1.25 -1.75
CA ASP A 89 -24.12 2.02 -2.43
C ASP A 89 -23.68 2.61 -3.77
N ARG A 90 -22.48 2.29 -4.25
CA ARG A 90 -21.90 2.83 -5.48
C ARG A 90 -20.82 1.92 -6.04
N THR A 91 -20.33 2.25 -7.23
CA THR A 91 -19.16 1.57 -7.83
C THR A 91 -17.85 2.00 -7.16
N PRO A 92 -16.78 1.17 -7.15
CA PRO A 92 -15.47 1.58 -6.66
C PRO A 92 -14.93 2.86 -7.31
N GLU A 93 -15.21 3.07 -8.59
CA GLU A 93 -14.89 4.28 -9.36
C GLU A 93 -15.53 5.53 -8.77
N GLN A 94 -16.85 5.47 -8.53
CA GLN A 94 -17.62 6.57 -7.96
C GLN A 94 -17.14 6.87 -6.54
N TYR A 95 -16.90 5.83 -5.73
CA TYR A 95 -16.40 5.99 -4.38
C TYR A 95 -15.01 6.63 -4.35
N LEU A 96 -14.10 6.18 -5.20
CA LEU A 96 -12.76 6.77 -5.31
C LEU A 96 -12.83 8.24 -5.72
N SER A 97 -13.68 8.57 -6.71
CA SER A 97 -13.89 9.95 -7.15
C SER A 97 -14.39 10.84 -6.01
N GLU A 98 -15.42 10.40 -5.27
CA GLU A 98 -15.90 11.12 -4.08
C GLU A 98 -14.82 11.28 -3.01
N LEU A 99 -14.08 10.21 -2.71
CA LEU A 99 -13.02 10.24 -1.72
C LEU A 99 -11.89 11.20 -2.12
N ARG A 100 -11.57 11.29 -3.42
CA ARG A 100 -10.63 12.28 -3.97
C ARG A 100 -11.14 13.70 -3.80
N GLU A 101 -12.42 13.97 -4.02
CA GLU A 101 -13.02 15.29 -3.73
C GLU A 101 -12.94 15.63 -2.24
N MET A 102 -13.18 14.66 -1.34
CA MET A 102 -12.99 14.86 0.10
C MET A 102 -11.53 15.21 0.43
N CYS A 103 -10.56 14.50 -0.18
CA CYS A 103 -9.14 14.76 0.03
C CYS A 103 -8.72 16.17 -0.40
N LYS A 104 -9.37 16.79 -1.39
CA LYS A 104 -9.06 18.17 -1.81
C LYS A 104 -9.33 19.22 -0.73
N LYS A 105 -10.16 18.91 0.26
CA LYS A 105 -10.43 19.82 1.39
C LYS A 105 -9.22 20.06 2.29
N ASN A 106 -8.25 19.14 2.25
CA ASN A 106 -6.96 19.29 2.92
C ASN A 106 -5.84 19.15 1.86
N PRO A 107 -5.13 20.23 1.50
CA PRO A 107 -4.11 20.19 0.44
C PRO A 107 -3.02 19.12 0.65
N ALA A 108 -2.70 18.77 1.90
CA ALA A 108 -1.74 17.70 2.20
C ALA A 108 -2.22 16.32 1.72
N ASN A 109 -3.53 16.14 1.55
CA ASN A 109 -4.16 14.86 1.21
C ASN A 109 -4.44 14.72 -0.29
N ALA A 110 -4.20 15.75 -1.11
CA ALA A 110 -4.64 15.77 -2.51
C ALA A 110 -4.09 14.61 -3.38
N GLN A 111 -2.86 14.16 -3.10
CA GLN A 111 -2.13 13.16 -3.90
C GLN A 111 -1.79 11.90 -3.12
N ILE A 112 -2.39 11.67 -1.95
CA ILE A 112 -2.06 10.50 -1.14
C ILE A 112 -2.48 9.21 -1.84
N PRO A 113 -1.73 8.12 -1.68
CA PRO A 113 -2.13 6.82 -2.20
C PRO A 113 -3.42 6.34 -1.53
N ILE A 114 -4.38 5.92 -2.35
CA ILE A 114 -5.63 5.30 -1.92
C ILE A 114 -5.62 3.86 -2.44
N VAL A 115 -5.67 2.90 -1.53
CA VAL A 115 -5.54 1.46 -1.82
C VAL A 115 -6.84 0.77 -1.42
N ILE A 116 -7.37 -0.07 -2.31
CA ILE A 116 -8.56 -0.87 -2.00
C ILE A 116 -8.12 -2.20 -1.38
N VAL A 117 -8.88 -2.65 -0.38
CA VAL A 117 -8.66 -3.90 0.33
C VAL A 117 -9.89 -4.78 0.11
N CYS A 118 -9.69 -5.92 -0.53
CA CYS A 118 -10.73 -6.84 -0.97
C CYS A 118 -10.54 -8.20 -0.33
N SER A 119 -11.63 -8.98 -0.20
CA SER A 119 -11.52 -10.40 0.20
C SER A 119 -11.20 -11.31 -0.99
N LYS A 120 -11.53 -10.87 -2.21
CA LYS A 120 -11.28 -11.57 -3.47
C LYS A 120 -11.19 -10.58 -4.62
N THR A 121 -10.40 -10.92 -5.63
CA THR A 121 -10.36 -10.20 -6.90
C THR A 121 -10.11 -11.19 -8.02
N ASP A 122 -10.33 -10.75 -9.24
CA ASP A 122 -9.89 -11.44 -10.45
C ASP A 122 -9.10 -10.47 -11.33
N ARG A 123 -8.64 -10.99 -12.47
CA ARG A 123 -7.85 -10.28 -13.45
C ARG A 123 -8.53 -9.01 -13.97
N GLU A 124 -9.78 -9.12 -14.41
CA GLU A 124 -10.53 -8.04 -15.05
C GLU A 124 -10.89 -6.96 -14.04
N ARG A 125 -11.30 -7.39 -12.85
CA ARG A 125 -11.61 -6.51 -11.72
C ARG A 125 -10.39 -5.71 -11.27
N THR A 126 -9.25 -6.37 -11.08
CA THR A 126 -8.00 -5.71 -10.66
C THR A 126 -7.59 -4.65 -11.68
N LEU A 127 -7.68 -4.97 -12.97
CA LEU A 127 -7.36 -4.03 -14.04
C LEU A 127 -8.30 -2.82 -14.04
N THR A 128 -9.59 -3.06 -13.83
CA THR A 128 -10.60 -2.01 -13.75
C THR A 128 -10.29 -1.07 -12.59
N LEU A 129 -10.08 -1.60 -11.39
CA LEU A 129 -9.73 -0.80 -10.20
C LEU A 129 -8.47 0.06 -10.42
N VAL A 130 -7.39 -0.52 -10.95
CA VAL A 130 -6.15 0.23 -11.19
C VAL A 130 -6.36 1.35 -12.22
N ARG A 131 -7.06 1.05 -13.33
CA ARG A 131 -7.36 2.05 -14.38
C ARG A 131 -8.25 3.18 -13.87
N SER A 132 -9.11 2.89 -12.91
CA SER A 132 -9.96 3.87 -12.24
C SER A 132 -9.20 4.80 -11.29
N GLY A 133 -7.90 4.55 -11.06
CA GLY A 133 -7.02 5.41 -10.27
C GLY A 133 -6.75 4.91 -8.85
N TRP A 134 -7.21 3.70 -8.51
CA TRP A 134 -6.79 3.04 -7.27
C TRP A 134 -5.29 2.76 -7.34
N LYS A 135 -4.57 3.06 -6.26
CA LYS A 135 -3.12 2.93 -6.24
C LYS A 135 -2.69 1.46 -6.31
N ASP A 136 -3.44 0.60 -5.64
CA ASP A 136 -3.21 -0.84 -5.57
C ASP A 136 -4.48 -1.57 -5.08
N VAL A 137 -4.47 -2.89 -5.22
CA VAL A 137 -5.47 -3.82 -4.71
C VAL A 137 -4.78 -4.81 -3.76
N LEU A 138 -5.20 -4.82 -2.50
CA LEU A 138 -4.71 -5.74 -1.48
C LEU A 138 -5.77 -6.79 -1.15
N LEU A 139 -5.35 -8.03 -0.93
CA LEU A 139 -6.24 -9.13 -0.58
C LEU A 139 -6.16 -9.49 0.91
N LYS A 140 -7.32 -9.74 1.52
CA LYS A 140 -7.43 -10.31 2.86
C LYS A 140 -7.23 -11.85 2.81
N PRO A 141 -6.59 -12.48 3.82
CA PRO A 141 -5.88 -11.84 4.92
C PRO A 141 -4.59 -11.15 4.43
N LEU A 142 -4.25 -10.00 5.00
CA LEU A 142 -3.01 -9.30 4.63
C LEU A 142 -1.80 -10.10 5.07
N ASP A 143 -0.88 -10.34 4.14
CA ASP A 143 0.50 -10.65 4.49
C ASP A 143 1.16 -9.36 4.99
N SER A 144 1.46 -9.29 6.30
CA SER A 144 2.01 -8.08 6.93
C SER A 144 3.31 -7.61 6.28
N SER A 145 4.16 -8.54 5.83
CA SER A 145 5.43 -8.20 5.18
C SER A 145 5.16 -7.54 3.83
N LEU A 146 4.30 -8.15 3.02
CA LEU A 146 3.90 -7.59 1.72
C LEU A 146 3.21 -6.23 1.87
N PHE A 147 2.27 -6.13 2.81
CA PHE A 147 1.54 -4.90 3.10
C PHE A 147 2.50 -3.76 3.40
N ILE A 148 3.40 -3.97 4.35
CA ILE A 148 4.35 -2.95 4.78
C ILE A 148 5.29 -2.53 3.65
N GLN A 149 5.78 -3.48 2.86
CA GLN A 149 6.64 -3.18 1.71
C GLN A 149 5.91 -2.31 0.68
N LYS A 150 4.66 -2.67 0.34
CA LYS A 150 3.83 -1.87 -0.56
C LYS A 150 3.56 -0.48 -0.02
N MET A 151 3.26 -0.35 1.27
CA MET A 151 3.12 0.96 1.90
C MET A 151 4.38 1.80 1.75
N ASN A 152 5.57 1.24 2.01
CA ASN A 152 6.85 1.93 1.80
C ASN A 152 7.05 2.43 0.37
N LEU A 153 6.62 1.66 -0.63
CA LEU A 153 6.69 2.06 -2.03
C LEU A 153 5.73 3.21 -2.36
N TYR A 154 4.56 3.27 -1.70
CA TYR A 154 3.54 4.27 -2.00
C TYR A 154 3.72 5.57 -1.22
N ASN A 155 4.35 5.49 -0.06
CA ASN A 155 4.47 6.59 0.85
C ASN A 155 5.95 6.88 1.12
N PRO A 156 6.55 7.86 0.43
CA PRO A 156 7.95 8.21 0.58
C PRO A 156 8.30 8.76 1.98
N ALA A 157 7.29 9.12 2.79
CA ALA A 157 7.50 9.53 4.17
C ALA A 157 7.78 8.34 5.09
N LEU A 158 7.50 7.10 4.67
CA LEU A 158 7.87 5.91 5.43
C LEU A 158 9.39 5.74 5.42
N PRO A 159 10.01 5.44 6.57
CA PRO A 159 11.42 5.09 6.59
C PRO A 159 11.62 3.87 5.69
N VAL A 160 12.50 4.00 4.69
CA VAL A 160 12.84 2.90 3.78
C VAL A 160 13.20 1.70 4.63
N ILE A 161 12.33 0.69 4.62
CA ILE A 161 12.68 -0.60 5.18
C ILE A 161 13.88 -1.07 4.36
N LYS A 162 15.00 -1.29 5.05
CA LYS A 162 16.24 -1.74 4.42
C LYS A 162 15.91 -2.89 3.47
N GLU A 163 16.49 -2.86 2.27
CA GLU A 163 16.30 -3.90 1.24
C GLU A 163 16.50 -5.33 1.77
N ALA A 164 17.23 -5.50 2.88
CA ALA A 164 17.37 -6.77 3.60
C ALA A 164 16.05 -7.43 4.06
N VAL A 165 14.91 -6.72 4.08
CA VAL A 165 13.58 -7.29 4.38
C VAL A 165 12.85 -7.74 3.10
N LEU A 166 13.33 -7.32 1.93
CA LEU A 166 12.83 -7.73 0.63
C LEU A 166 13.54 -9.04 0.28
N PHE A 167 12.84 -10.17 0.33
CA PHE A 167 13.35 -11.39 -0.32
C PHE A 167 13.40 -11.11 -1.81
N SER A 168 14.57 -10.66 -2.27
CA SER A 168 14.89 -10.46 -3.66
C SER A 168 16.14 -11.24 -4.00
N MET A 169 16.19 -11.76 -5.21
CA MET A 169 17.40 -12.35 -5.74
C MET A 169 17.57 -11.97 -7.20
N ASP A 170 18.81 -12.00 -7.66
CA ASP A 170 19.06 -11.95 -9.09
C ASP A 170 18.59 -13.27 -9.71
N CYS A 171 17.86 -13.18 -10.81
CA CYS A 171 17.37 -14.35 -11.52
C CYS A 171 17.28 -14.04 -13.00
N GLU A 172 17.75 -14.94 -13.85
CA GLU A 172 17.63 -14.83 -15.30
C GLU A 172 16.52 -15.74 -15.84
N LYS A 173 15.28 -15.53 -15.41
CA LYS A 173 14.11 -16.26 -15.93
C LYS A 173 13.44 -15.48 -17.06
N GLU A 174 12.98 -16.18 -18.09
CA GLU A 174 12.12 -15.60 -19.12
C GLU A 174 10.73 -15.29 -18.54
N ILE A 175 10.24 -14.08 -18.81
CA ILE A 175 8.92 -13.63 -18.39
C ILE A 175 8.25 -12.95 -19.58
N ASP A 176 7.00 -13.32 -19.83
CA ASP A 176 6.17 -12.70 -20.85
C ASP A 176 5.43 -11.51 -20.24
N LEU A 177 5.74 -10.28 -20.67
CA LEU A 177 5.08 -9.01 -20.29
C LEU A 177 4.43 -8.32 -21.50
N SER A 178 3.82 -9.09 -22.39
CA SER A 178 3.44 -8.77 -23.79
C SER A 178 4.55 -9.02 -24.84
N PHE A 179 5.80 -8.99 -24.41
CA PHE A 179 6.97 -9.51 -25.14
C PHE A 179 7.78 -10.39 -24.19
N ARG A 180 8.71 -11.20 -24.71
CA ARG A 180 9.65 -11.94 -23.86
C ARG A 180 10.71 -10.99 -23.30
N TYR A 181 10.76 -10.91 -21.98
CA TYR A 181 11.79 -10.19 -21.25
C TYR A 181 12.62 -11.17 -20.43
N LYS A 182 13.87 -10.79 -20.16
CA LYS A 182 14.66 -11.44 -19.12
C LYS A 182 14.44 -10.70 -17.82
N SER A 183 14.00 -11.43 -16.80
CA SER A 183 14.13 -10.92 -15.43
C SER A 183 15.60 -10.76 -15.09
N LYS A 184 15.88 -9.74 -14.28
CA LYS A 184 17.17 -9.47 -13.66
C LYS A 184 17.09 -9.74 -12.19
N THR A 185 16.03 -9.25 -11.56
CA THR A 185 15.76 -9.43 -10.13
C THR A 185 14.30 -9.81 -9.97
N LEU A 186 14.01 -10.80 -9.13
CA LEU A 186 12.65 -11.16 -8.73
C LEU A 186 12.51 -11.01 -7.22
N SER A 187 11.38 -10.49 -6.80
CA SER A 187 10.96 -10.45 -5.41
C SER A 187 9.50 -10.86 -5.26
N GLU A 188 9.03 -11.01 -4.04
CA GLU A 188 7.63 -11.35 -3.73
C GLU A 188 6.62 -10.31 -4.22
N TYR A 189 7.05 -9.07 -4.46
CA TYR A 189 6.19 -7.92 -4.72
C TYR A 189 6.42 -7.30 -6.10
N GLY A 190 7.43 -7.77 -6.83
CA GLY A 190 7.77 -7.19 -8.11
C GLY A 190 8.95 -7.88 -8.76
N MET A 191 9.41 -7.27 -9.84
CA MET A 191 10.57 -7.73 -10.56
C MET A 191 11.24 -6.55 -11.27
N LYS A 192 12.52 -6.71 -11.59
CA LYS A 192 13.22 -5.85 -12.53
C LYS A 192 13.45 -6.64 -13.81
N VAL A 193 13.10 -6.04 -14.94
CA VAL A 193 13.26 -6.65 -16.26
C VAL A 193 14.06 -5.74 -17.19
N GLU A 194 14.83 -6.32 -18.08
CA GLU A 194 15.52 -5.57 -19.14
C GLU A 194 14.64 -5.44 -20.36
N SER A 195 14.34 -4.21 -20.75
CA SER A 195 13.57 -3.88 -21.95
C SER A 195 14.45 -3.19 -22.98
N ASN A 196 14.18 -3.44 -24.27
CA ASN A 196 14.77 -2.66 -25.38
C ASN A 196 13.95 -1.40 -25.71
N LYS A 197 12.87 -1.16 -24.99
CA LYS A 197 11.99 0.00 -25.13
C LYS A 197 11.74 0.66 -23.78
N PRO A 198 11.66 2.00 -23.73
CA PRO A 198 11.19 2.67 -22.52
C PRO A 198 9.73 2.30 -22.26
N LEU A 199 9.36 2.22 -20.98
CA LEU A 199 7.99 2.02 -20.53
C LEU A 199 7.60 3.13 -19.56
N ASP A 200 6.41 3.70 -19.75
CA ASP A 200 5.94 4.80 -18.93
C ASP A 200 5.53 4.31 -17.54
N ALA A 201 5.88 5.07 -16.51
CA ALA A 201 5.43 4.81 -15.14
C ALA A 201 3.89 4.81 -15.08
N GLY A 202 3.32 3.84 -14.36
CA GLY A 202 1.88 3.60 -14.32
C GLY A 202 1.36 2.66 -15.41
N THR A 203 2.16 2.28 -16.40
CA THR A 203 1.77 1.27 -17.39
C THR A 203 1.47 -0.06 -16.70
N VAL A 204 0.32 -0.66 -16.98
CA VAL A 204 -0.07 -1.97 -16.45
C VAL A 204 0.26 -3.05 -17.49
N LEU A 205 1.01 -4.06 -17.07
CA LEU A 205 1.46 -5.22 -17.84
C LEU A 205 0.95 -6.51 -17.20
N TRP A 206 0.97 -7.59 -17.97
CA TRP A 206 0.66 -8.93 -17.49
C TRP A 206 1.91 -9.78 -17.48
N ALA A 207 2.39 -10.14 -16.29
CA ALA A 207 3.53 -11.02 -16.10
C ALA A 207 3.06 -12.47 -16.15
N SER A 208 3.48 -13.21 -17.16
CA SER A 208 3.32 -14.66 -17.23
C SER A 208 4.69 -15.32 -17.13
N ALA A 209 4.81 -16.31 -16.24
CA ALA A 209 6.03 -17.07 -16.05
C ALA A 209 5.70 -18.50 -15.58
N PRO A 210 6.59 -19.50 -15.79
CA PRO A 210 6.30 -20.89 -15.44
C PRO A 210 6.03 -21.14 -13.94
N TYR A 211 6.51 -20.25 -13.08
CA TYR A 211 6.32 -20.33 -11.62
C TYR A 211 5.04 -19.62 -11.14
N LEU A 212 4.29 -18.99 -12.05
CA LEU A 212 3.00 -18.37 -11.75
C LEU A 212 1.88 -19.32 -12.18
N SER A 213 0.88 -19.49 -11.33
CA SER A 213 -0.33 -20.27 -11.66
C SER A 213 -1.19 -19.58 -12.72
N GLU A 214 -1.17 -18.26 -12.74
CA GLU A 214 -1.87 -17.42 -13.71
C GLU A 214 -1.09 -16.13 -13.98
N PRO A 215 -1.34 -15.44 -15.11
CA PRO A 215 -0.70 -14.16 -15.38
C PRO A 215 -1.03 -13.12 -14.29
N LEU A 216 0.00 -12.53 -13.69
CA LEU A 216 -0.11 -11.50 -12.67
C LEU A 216 -0.15 -10.10 -13.27
N ALA A 217 -1.00 -9.23 -12.72
CA ALA A 217 -0.95 -7.80 -13.05
C ALA A 217 0.32 -7.19 -12.44
N ALA A 218 1.05 -6.41 -13.22
CA ALA A 218 2.18 -5.63 -12.72
C ALA A 218 2.12 -4.20 -13.25
N VAL A 219 2.47 -3.23 -12.42
CA VAL A 219 2.59 -1.82 -12.82
C VAL A 219 4.04 -1.40 -12.91
N VAL A 220 4.37 -0.64 -13.95
CA VAL A 220 5.68 0.01 -14.10
C VAL A 220 5.81 1.09 -13.03
N MET A 221 6.77 0.90 -12.13
CA MET A 221 7.09 1.86 -11.07
C MET A 221 8.10 2.90 -11.56
N ASP A 222 9.18 2.43 -12.21
CA ASP A 222 10.17 3.27 -12.86
C ASP A 222 10.77 2.58 -14.09
N CYS A 223 11.38 3.37 -14.96
CA CYS A 223 12.14 2.90 -16.11
C CYS A 223 13.42 3.73 -16.23
N LYS A 224 14.59 3.08 -16.15
CA LYS A 224 15.91 3.73 -16.17
C LYS A 224 16.70 3.23 -17.36
N LYS A 225 17.25 4.15 -18.16
CA LYS A 225 18.17 3.80 -19.26
C LYS A 225 19.47 3.24 -18.67
N VAL A 226 19.87 2.04 -19.08
CA VAL A 226 21.11 1.36 -18.62
C VAL A 226 22.19 1.42 -19.69
N SER A 227 21.81 1.36 -20.96
CA SER A 227 22.69 1.50 -22.12
C SER A 227 21.94 2.19 -23.27
N ASP A 228 22.58 2.40 -24.42
CA ASP A 228 21.93 3.05 -25.57
C ASP A 228 20.72 2.30 -26.12
N THR A 229 20.64 1.00 -25.87
CA THR A 229 19.59 0.12 -26.40
C THR A 229 18.80 -0.59 -25.31
N GLN A 230 19.10 -0.36 -24.03
CA GLN A 230 18.50 -1.10 -22.92
C GLN A 230 18.03 -0.19 -21.79
N PHE A 231 16.90 -0.61 -21.20
CA PHE A 231 16.23 0.00 -20.08
C PHE A 231 16.00 -1.04 -18.99
N MET A 232 16.24 -0.67 -17.73
CA MET A 232 15.80 -1.42 -16.57
C MET A 232 14.42 -0.93 -16.17
N VAL A 233 13.45 -1.84 -16.17
CA VAL A 233 12.06 -1.54 -15.80
C VAL A 233 11.78 -2.19 -14.45
N SER A 234 11.44 -1.39 -13.45
CA SER A 234 10.98 -1.90 -12.16
C SER A 234 9.47 -2.06 -12.20
N LEU A 235 9.02 -3.29 -11.96
CA LEU A 235 7.62 -3.69 -11.95
C LEU A 235 7.19 -4.04 -10.54
N MET A 236 5.94 -3.72 -10.21
CA MET A 236 5.32 -4.10 -8.95
C MET A 236 4.04 -4.88 -9.22
N PHE A 237 3.90 -6.04 -8.58
CA PHE A 237 2.70 -6.86 -8.68
C PHE A 237 1.51 -6.20 -7.99
N ILE A 238 0.36 -6.24 -8.65
CA ILE A 238 -0.93 -5.74 -8.16
C ILE A 238 -1.87 -6.92 -7.95
N GLY A 239 -2.58 -6.93 -6.82
CA GLY A 239 -3.58 -7.97 -6.54
C GLY A 239 -2.99 -9.38 -6.40
N ILE A 240 -1.70 -9.50 -6.10
CA ILE A 240 -1.05 -10.80 -5.90
C ILE A 240 -1.74 -11.58 -4.78
N THR A 241 -2.07 -12.84 -5.05
CA THR A 241 -2.71 -13.73 -4.09
C THR A 241 -1.68 -14.36 -3.16
N PRO A 242 -2.11 -14.90 -2.00
CA PRO A 242 -1.23 -15.70 -1.15
C PRO A 242 -0.62 -16.90 -1.89
N ALA A 243 -1.33 -17.50 -2.85
CA ALA A 243 -0.85 -18.64 -3.61
C ALA A 243 0.32 -18.25 -4.53
N GLU A 244 0.21 -17.17 -5.31
CA GLU A 244 1.34 -16.72 -6.14
C GLU A 244 2.51 -16.24 -5.29
N THR A 245 2.23 -15.57 -4.16
CA THR A 245 3.29 -15.14 -3.23
C THR A 245 4.10 -16.35 -2.73
N GLN A 246 3.44 -17.45 -2.38
CA GLN A 246 4.11 -18.68 -1.97
C GLN A 246 4.89 -19.35 -3.12
N SER A 247 4.35 -19.31 -4.34
CA SER A 247 5.04 -19.83 -5.52
C SER A 247 6.33 -19.05 -5.81
N ILE A 248 6.29 -17.71 -5.75
CA ILE A 248 7.48 -16.85 -5.90
C ILE A 248 8.49 -17.12 -4.79
N ARG A 249 8.05 -17.21 -3.52
CA ARG A 249 8.89 -17.58 -2.38
C ARG A 249 9.62 -18.90 -2.59
N LYS A 250 8.89 -19.90 -3.06
CA LYS A 250 9.46 -21.23 -3.32
C LYS A 250 10.54 -21.17 -4.38
N LEU A 251 10.30 -20.44 -5.47
CA LEU A 251 11.29 -20.24 -6.52
C LEU A 251 12.54 -19.55 -5.97
N ILE A 252 12.38 -18.41 -5.30
CA ILE A 252 13.52 -17.64 -4.76
C ILE A 252 14.39 -18.51 -3.84
N ARG A 253 13.75 -19.29 -2.96
CA ARG A 253 14.48 -20.19 -2.05
C ARG A 253 15.19 -21.32 -2.78
N GLN A 254 14.58 -21.86 -3.83
CA GLN A 254 15.18 -22.94 -4.61
C GLN A 254 16.43 -22.45 -5.33
N GLU A 255 16.34 -21.35 -6.07
CA GLU A 255 17.48 -20.80 -6.82
C GLU A 255 18.62 -20.38 -5.88
N TYR A 256 18.31 -19.75 -4.73
CA TYR A 256 19.31 -19.42 -3.72
C TYR A 256 20.03 -20.68 -3.16
N ALA A 257 19.31 -21.78 -2.99
CA ALA A 257 19.91 -23.04 -2.54
C ALA A 257 20.83 -23.65 -3.61
N GLU A 258 20.45 -23.56 -4.88
CA GLU A 258 21.25 -24.03 -6.02
C GLU A 258 22.54 -23.20 -6.19
N GLU A 259 22.46 -21.86 -6.13
CA GLU A 259 23.64 -20.97 -6.17
C GLU A 259 24.63 -21.27 -5.05
N LYS A 260 24.11 -21.48 -3.82
CA LYS A 260 24.94 -21.80 -2.66
C LYS A 260 25.62 -23.18 -2.77
N GLN A 261 25.04 -24.12 -3.51
CA GLN A 261 25.65 -25.44 -3.76
C GLN A 261 26.72 -25.39 -4.87
N ALA A 262 26.63 -24.42 -5.77
CA ALA A 262 27.57 -24.25 -6.87
C ALA A 262 28.85 -23.46 -6.50
N ALA A 263 28.79 -22.66 -5.43
CA ALA A 263 29.90 -21.87 -4.89
C ALA A 263 30.79 -22.66 -3.91
#